data_AF-A0A316V9F6-F1
#
_entry.id   AF-A0A316V9F6-F1
#
_cell.length_a   1.000
_cell.length_b   1.000
_cell.length_c   1.000
_cell.angle_alpha   90.00
_cell.angle_beta   90.00
_cell.angle_gamma   90.00
#
_symmetry.space_group_name_H-M   'P 1'
#
loop_
_entity.id
_entity.type
_entity.pdbx_description
1 polymer ?
#
loop_
_entity_poly.entity_id
_entity_poly.type
_entity_poly.pdbx_seq_one_letter_code
_entity_poly.pdbx_strand_id
1 'polypeptide(L)'
;MYNRSFAMHLASAFAVLLIFAALTDGHPMRPNFRYSKKQRDEFKRARVEMDNSKNEIKRLTHLHRQHTEAIEASKKAEVHFGHSNHKEWTNKYAQLQRAETNIGRHERMANILEEHHNPISQALRERADKLKQMPPQIQNEMAMLKKHSKHNPELEDTHYFEDQRKRRKYDEDITRHSDRSLKNAGYLLDHNQPYH
;
A
#
# COMPACT_ATOMS: atom_id res chain seq x y z
N MET A 1 26.70 -6.12 -2.54
CA MET A 1 26.13 -7.45 -2.24
C MET A 1 24.62 -7.36 -2.42
N TYR A 2 24.06 -7.99 -3.45
CA TYR A 2 22.61 -7.96 -3.72
C TYR A 2 21.87 -8.81 -2.68
N ASN A 3 20.93 -8.21 -1.98
CA ASN A 3 20.12 -8.82 -0.93
C ASN A 3 19.29 -9.98 -1.50
N ARG A 4 19.72 -11.22 -1.26
CA ARG A 4 18.99 -12.45 -1.61
C ARG A 4 17.56 -12.49 -1.05
N SER A 5 17.29 -11.74 0.03
CA SER A 5 15.94 -11.57 0.58
C SER A 5 14.99 -10.84 -0.37
N PHE A 6 15.46 -9.82 -1.10
CA PHE A 6 14.63 -9.03 -2.02
C PHE A 6 14.20 -9.86 -3.24
N ALA A 7 15.08 -10.72 -3.75
CA ALA A 7 14.80 -11.64 -4.84
C ALA A 7 13.78 -12.73 -4.45
N MET A 8 13.84 -13.25 -3.21
CA MET A 8 12.85 -14.22 -2.72
C MET A 8 11.45 -13.59 -2.49
N HIS A 9 11.37 -12.32 -2.06
CA HIS A 9 10.08 -11.66 -1.87
C HIS A 9 9.40 -11.26 -3.19
N LEU A 10 10.18 -10.92 -4.22
CA LEU A 10 9.66 -10.72 -5.59
C LEU A 10 9.11 -12.01 -6.20
N ALA A 11 9.76 -13.16 -5.96
CA ALA A 11 9.28 -14.46 -6.43
C ALA A 11 7.93 -14.86 -5.79
N SER A 12 7.74 -14.57 -4.50
CA SER A 12 6.47 -14.78 -3.79
C SER A 12 5.36 -13.87 -4.32
N ALA A 13 5.66 -12.58 -4.55
CA ALA A 13 4.72 -11.64 -5.15
C ALA A 13 4.31 -12.03 -6.59
N PHE A 14 5.23 -12.62 -7.37
CA PHE A 14 4.96 -13.12 -8.72
C PHE A 14 4.08 -14.38 -8.72
N ALA A 15 4.31 -15.31 -7.77
CA ALA A 15 3.46 -16.49 -7.60
C ALA A 15 2.02 -16.10 -7.22
N VAL A 16 1.88 -15.11 -6.35
CA VAL A 16 0.58 -14.53 -5.99
C VAL A 16 -0.10 -13.87 -7.20
N LEU A 17 0.64 -13.14 -8.04
CA LEU A 17 0.15 -12.54 -9.29
C LEU A 17 -0.31 -13.57 -10.34
N LEU A 18 0.36 -14.72 -10.43
CA LEU A 18 -0.07 -15.81 -11.33
C LEU A 18 -1.34 -16.50 -10.83
N ILE A 19 -1.50 -16.67 -9.51
CA ILE A 19 -2.78 -17.12 -8.92
C ILE A 19 -3.88 -16.08 -9.13
N PHE A 20 -3.55 -14.78 -9.09
CA PHE A 20 -4.48 -13.69 -9.40
C PHE A 20 -5.01 -13.76 -10.84
N ALA A 21 -4.14 -14.00 -11.84
CA ALA A 21 -4.55 -14.11 -13.24
C ALA A 21 -5.47 -15.32 -13.49
N ALA A 22 -5.19 -16.46 -12.84
CA ALA A 22 -6.02 -17.66 -12.96
C ALA A 22 -7.42 -17.54 -12.31
N LEU A 23 -7.61 -16.62 -11.36
CA LEU A 23 -8.87 -16.45 -10.62
C LEU A 23 -9.77 -15.32 -11.17
N THR A 24 -9.26 -14.43 -12.03
CA THR A 24 -10.03 -13.31 -12.59
C THR A 24 -10.73 -13.63 -13.91
N ASP A 25 -10.32 -14.67 -14.64
CA ASP A 25 -10.92 -15.05 -15.92
C ASP A 25 -12.15 -15.97 -15.80
N GLY A 26 -12.57 -16.29 -14.56
CA GLY A 26 -13.74 -17.12 -14.31
C GLY A 26 -15.00 -16.30 -14.02
N HIS A 27 -16.00 -16.42 -14.90
CA HIS A 27 -17.41 -16.01 -14.77
C HIS A 27 -17.95 -15.80 -13.33
N PRO A 28 -18.94 -14.91 -13.13
CA PRO A 28 -19.64 -14.80 -11.86
C PRO A 28 -20.18 -16.17 -11.44
N MET A 29 -19.51 -16.80 -10.46
CA MET A 29 -19.90 -18.08 -9.91
C MET A 29 -21.28 -17.95 -9.28
N ARG A 30 -22.31 -18.32 -10.04
CA ARG A 30 -23.65 -18.54 -9.54
C ARG A 30 -23.64 -19.92 -8.88
N PRO A 31 -23.91 -20.04 -7.57
CA PRO A 31 -24.01 -21.35 -6.96
C PRO A 31 -25.21 -22.07 -7.57
N ASN A 32 -24.95 -23.01 -8.48
CA ASN A 32 -25.88 -24.10 -8.76
C ASN A 32 -25.76 -25.08 -7.59
N PHE A 33 -26.91 -25.56 -7.09
CA PHE A 33 -27.11 -26.57 -6.03
C PHE A 33 -27.36 -26.10 -4.57
N ARG A 34 -28.19 -26.92 -3.90
CA ARG A 34 -28.86 -26.71 -2.61
C ARG A 34 -27.88 -26.78 -1.43
N TYR A 35 -27.06 -25.75 -1.24
CA TYR A 35 -26.35 -25.55 0.03
C TYR A 35 -27.33 -25.34 1.19
N SER A 36 -27.03 -25.92 2.35
CA SER A 36 -27.70 -25.53 3.60
C SER A 36 -27.48 -24.03 3.87
N LYS A 37 -28.37 -23.40 4.64
CA LYS A 37 -28.20 -21.98 5.01
C LYS A 37 -26.81 -21.73 5.63
N LYS A 38 -26.35 -22.65 6.48
CA LYS A 38 -25.04 -22.59 7.13
C LYS A 38 -23.88 -22.57 6.14
N GLN A 39 -23.87 -23.48 5.17
CA GLN A 39 -22.83 -23.53 4.12
C GLN A 39 -22.81 -22.27 3.25
N ARG A 40 -23.98 -21.70 2.92
CA ARG A 40 -24.05 -20.43 2.18
C ARG A 40 -23.47 -19.26 2.98
N ASP A 41 -23.74 -19.21 4.28
CA ASP A 41 -23.23 -18.16 5.16
C ASP A 41 -21.71 -18.29 5.33
N GLU A 42 -21.19 -19.50 5.47
CA GLU A 42 -19.75 -19.79 5.53
C GLU A 42 -19.04 -19.42 4.22
N PHE A 43 -19.62 -19.76 3.06
CA PHE A 43 -19.08 -19.37 1.76
C PHE A 43 -19.03 -17.85 1.57
N LYS A 44 -20.09 -17.13 1.96
CA LYS A 44 -20.11 -15.66 1.94
C LYS A 44 -19.04 -15.06 2.85
N ARG A 45 -18.89 -15.59 4.07
CA ARG A 45 -17.87 -15.13 5.03
C ARG A 45 -16.47 -15.34 4.48
N ALA A 46 -16.16 -16.55 3.99
CA ALA A 46 -14.86 -16.87 3.40
C ALA A 46 -14.52 -15.93 2.23
N ARG A 47 -15.50 -15.62 1.37
CA ARG A 47 -15.32 -14.66 0.27
C ARG A 47 -15.04 -13.24 0.77
N VAL A 48 -15.83 -12.73 1.71
CA VAL A 48 -15.63 -11.39 2.28
C VAL A 48 -14.28 -11.28 2.99
N GLU A 49 -13.89 -12.29 3.76
CA GLU A 49 -12.60 -12.31 4.45
C GLU A 49 -11.41 -12.42 3.49
N MET A 50 -11.56 -13.18 2.39
CA MET A 50 -10.57 -13.23 1.31
C MET A 50 -10.40 -11.84 0.67
N ASP A 51 -11.50 -11.19 0.28
CA ASP A 51 -11.45 -9.87 -0.36
C ASP A 51 -10.90 -8.79 0.58
N ASN A 52 -11.27 -8.82 1.87
CA ASN A 52 -10.70 -7.95 2.90
C ASN A 52 -9.20 -8.17 3.05
N SER A 53 -8.74 -9.42 3.10
CA SER A 53 -7.32 -9.74 3.20
C SER A 53 -6.55 -9.27 1.97
N LYS A 54 -7.11 -9.43 0.76
CA LYS A 54 -6.52 -8.92 -0.48
C LYS A 54 -6.37 -7.39 -0.47
N ASN A 55 -7.40 -6.68 -0.02
CA ASN A 55 -7.36 -5.22 0.10
C ASN A 55 -6.32 -4.77 1.11
N GLU A 56 -6.20 -5.49 2.23
CA GLU A 56 -5.23 -5.19 3.27
C GLU A 56 -3.79 -5.45 2.81
N ILE A 57 -3.52 -6.52 2.06
CA ILE A 57 -2.21 -6.77 1.43
C ILE A 57 -1.84 -5.60 0.50
N LYS A 58 -2.76 -5.16 -0.36
CA LYS A 58 -2.52 -4.02 -1.25
C LYS A 58 -2.19 -2.75 -0.46
N ARG A 59 -2.93 -2.47 0.60
CA ARG A 59 -2.71 -1.32 1.50
C ARG A 59 -1.35 -1.39 2.18
N LEU A 60 -1.02 -2.52 2.80
CA LEU A 60 0.24 -2.72 3.53
C LEU A 60 1.45 -2.67 2.59
N THR A 61 1.36 -3.29 1.41
CA THR A 61 2.41 -3.22 0.38
C THR A 61 2.66 -1.79 -0.06
N HIS A 62 1.59 -1.01 -0.28
CA HIS A 62 1.70 0.40 -0.62
C HIS A 62 2.38 1.21 0.50
N LEU A 63 1.99 0.99 1.75
CA LEU A 63 2.59 1.66 2.90
C LEU A 63 4.05 1.27 3.12
N HIS A 64 4.40 -0.01 2.93
CA HIS A 64 5.76 -0.50 3.06
C HIS A 64 6.67 0.13 1.99
N ARG A 65 6.19 0.22 0.74
CA ARG A 65 6.88 0.93 -0.34
C ARG A 65 7.09 2.41 0.00
N GLN A 66 6.03 3.12 0.42
CA GLN A 66 6.13 4.54 0.80
C GLN A 66 7.13 4.77 1.94
N HIS A 67 7.14 3.87 2.94
CA HIS A 67 8.11 3.92 4.03
C HIS A 67 9.53 3.76 3.51
N THR A 68 9.78 2.76 2.64
CA THR A 68 11.11 2.54 2.04
C THR A 68 11.57 3.73 1.20
N GLU A 69 10.69 4.28 0.36
CA GLU A 69 10.96 5.47 -0.45
C GLU A 69 11.30 6.69 0.42
N ALA A 70 10.63 6.88 1.55
CA ALA A 70 10.94 7.96 2.48
C ALA A 70 12.34 7.82 3.09
N ILE A 71 12.75 6.61 3.45
CA ILE A 71 14.12 6.34 3.94
C ILE A 71 15.16 6.60 2.86
N GLU A 72 14.90 6.19 1.61
CA GLU A 72 15.82 6.44 0.49
C GLU A 72 15.91 7.92 0.15
N ALA A 73 14.79 8.64 0.17
CA ALA A 73 14.74 10.08 -0.02
C ALA A 73 15.52 10.82 1.07
N SER A 74 15.44 10.37 2.33
CA SER A 74 16.19 10.98 3.43
C SER A 74 17.70 10.85 3.20
N LYS A 75 18.15 9.67 2.74
CA LYS A 75 19.56 9.45 2.39
C LYS A 75 20.03 10.38 1.27
N LYS A 76 19.22 10.54 0.21
CA LYS A 76 19.50 11.48 -0.90
C LYS A 76 19.53 12.93 -0.45
N ALA A 77 18.72 13.27 0.54
CA ALA A 77 18.67 14.60 1.14
C ALA A 77 19.72 14.80 2.25
N GLU A 78 20.62 13.84 2.47
CA GLU A 78 21.66 13.84 3.52
C GLU A 78 21.11 13.92 4.96
N VAL A 79 19.84 13.53 5.13
CA VAL A 79 19.21 13.35 6.44
C VAL A 79 19.31 11.86 6.77
N HIS A 80 20.45 11.47 7.33
CA HIS A 80 20.79 10.10 7.72
C HIS A 80 20.23 9.70 9.09
N PHE A 81 20.26 8.41 9.45
CA PHE A 81 19.72 7.92 10.72
C PHE A 81 20.33 8.59 11.97
N GLY A 82 21.58 9.06 11.95
CA GLY A 82 22.14 9.83 13.07
C GLY A 82 21.56 11.25 13.24
N HIS A 83 20.63 11.71 12.40
CA HIS A 83 20.06 13.05 12.49
C HIS A 83 18.88 13.11 13.47
N SER A 84 18.89 14.10 14.38
CA SER A 84 17.84 14.30 15.39
C SER A 84 16.43 14.41 14.82
N ASN A 85 16.28 15.00 13.62
CA ASN A 85 14.98 15.21 12.97
C ASN A 85 14.71 14.20 11.85
N HIS A 86 15.44 13.08 11.80
CA HIS A 86 15.32 12.07 10.72
C HIS A 86 13.88 11.56 10.57
N LYS A 87 13.26 11.22 11.71
CA LYS A 87 11.91 10.67 11.76
C LYS A 87 10.85 11.68 11.33
N GLU A 88 10.94 12.92 11.80
CA GLU A 88 10.05 14.01 11.41
C GLU A 88 10.20 14.31 9.91
N TRP A 89 11.43 14.34 9.41
CA TRP A 89 11.72 14.61 8.00
C TRP A 89 11.12 13.52 7.10
N THR A 90 11.31 12.24 7.44
CA THR A 90 10.75 11.12 6.67
C THR A 90 9.23 11.09 6.71
N ASN A 91 8.62 11.45 7.85
CA ASN A 91 7.17 11.60 7.97
C ASN A 91 6.63 12.75 7.10
N LYS A 92 7.34 13.88 7.01
CA LYS A 92 6.98 15.00 6.14
C LYS A 92 7.14 14.65 4.66
N TYR A 93 8.18 13.90 4.29
CA TYR A 93 8.30 13.38 2.93
C TYR A 93 7.12 12.47 2.54
N ALA A 94 6.69 11.59 3.45
CA ALA A 94 5.50 10.76 3.20
C ALA A 94 4.22 11.62 3.05
N GLN A 95 4.10 12.73 3.78
CA GLN A 95 2.99 13.68 3.61
C GLN A 95 3.04 14.39 2.25
N LEU A 96 4.23 14.80 1.81
CA LEU A 96 4.46 15.40 0.49
C LEU A 96 4.01 14.45 -0.63
N GLN A 97 4.47 13.20 -0.59
CA GLN A 97 4.10 12.18 -1.58
C GLN A 97 2.58 11.93 -1.65
N ARG A 98 1.91 11.95 -0.49
CA ARG A 98 0.44 11.83 -0.44
C ARG A 98 -0.24 13.04 -1.07
N ALA A 99 0.23 14.26 -0.77
CA ALA A 99 -0.32 15.47 -1.36
C ALA A 99 -0.18 15.47 -2.89
N GLU A 100 1.02 15.17 -3.40
CA GLU A 100 1.30 15.08 -4.84
C GLU A 100 0.47 14.00 -5.53
N THR A 101 0.37 12.81 -4.93
CA THR A 101 -0.47 11.72 -5.46
C THR A 101 -1.93 12.12 -5.52
N ASN A 102 -2.43 12.85 -4.52
CA ASN A 102 -3.83 13.26 -4.46
C ASN A 102 -4.15 14.35 -5.50
N ILE A 103 -3.25 15.32 -5.68
CA ILE A 103 -3.33 16.31 -6.77
C ILE A 103 -3.43 15.59 -8.11
N GLY A 104 -2.47 14.71 -8.41
CA GLY A 104 -2.46 13.98 -9.69
C GLY A 104 -3.68 13.09 -9.88
N ARG A 105 -4.26 12.54 -8.81
CA ARG A 105 -5.52 11.76 -8.90
C ARG A 105 -6.69 12.66 -9.28
N HIS A 106 -6.83 13.83 -8.66
CA HIS A 106 -7.88 14.78 -8.99
C HIS A 106 -7.74 15.30 -10.43
N GLU A 107 -6.53 15.64 -10.87
CA GLU A 107 -6.26 16.09 -12.24
C GLU A 107 -6.57 15.01 -13.28
N ARG A 108 -6.10 13.77 -13.07
CA ARG A 108 -6.40 12.66 -13.98
C ARG A 108 -7.90 12.39 -14.07
N MET A 109 -8.60 12.40 -12.92
CA MET A 109 -10.05 12.18 -12.91
C MET A 109 -10.80 13.33 -13.58
N ALA A 110 -10.35 14.57 -13.40
CA ALA A 110 -10.92 15.71 -14.10
C ALA A 110 -10.80 15.57 -15.63
N ASN A 111 -9.61 15.18 -16.13
CA ASN A 111 -9.37 14.98 -17.56
C ASN A 111 -10.21 13.82 -18.13
N ILE A 112 -10.38 12.72 -17.39
CA ILE A 112 -11.24 11.60 -17.83
C ILE A 112 -12.71 12.05 -17.97
N LEU A 113 -13.16 12.95 -17.10
CA LEU A 113 -14.55 13.43 -17.07
C LEU A 113 -14.77 14.68 -17.94
N GLU A 114 -13.77 15.10 -18.71
CA GLU A 114 -13.77 16.36 -19.46
C GLU A 114 -14.75 16.37 -20.63
N GLU A 115 -15.10 15.20 -21.20
CA GLU A 115 -15.82 15.07 -22.48
C GLU A 115 -17.23 15.69 -22.54
N HIS A 116 -17.79 16.23 -21.44
CA HIS A 116 -19.17 16.74 -21.43
C HIS A 116 -19.39 18.04 -20.63
N HIS A 117 -18.37 18.91 -20.48
CA HIS A 117 -18.49 20.10 -19.60
C HIS A 117 -19.02 19.73 -18.21
N ASN A 118 -18.52 18.62 -17.67
CA ASN A 118 -19.07 18.03 -16.46
C ASN A 118 -18.71 18.93 -15.25
N PRO A 119 -19.69 19.42 -14.48
CA PRO A 119 -19.44 20.18 -13.25
C PRO A 119 -18.52 19.44 -12.26
N ILE A 120 -18.51 18.11 -12.30
CA ILE A 120 -17.62 17.26 -11.50
C ILE A 120 -16.16 17.42 -11.95
N SER A 121 -15.90 17.49 -13.26
CA SER A 121 -14.54 17.72 -13.79
C SER A 121 -14.01 19.07 -13.29
N GLN A 122 -14.82 20.14 -13.37
CA GLN A 122 -14.44 21.46 -12.86
C GLN A 122 -14.17 21.43 -11.33
N ALA A 123 -15.06 20.83 -10.54
CA ALA A 123 -14.88 20.70 -9.10
C ALA A 123 -13.61 19.93 -8.72
N LEU A 124 -13.24 18.91 -9.51
CA LEU A 124 -12.00 18.16 -9.31
C LEU A 124 -10.75 19.00 -9.64
N ARG A 125 -10.78 19.82 -10.70
CA ARG A 125 -9.68 20.76 -11.02
C ARG A 125 -9.51 21.80 -9.92
N GLU A 126 -10.59 22.45 -9.50
CA GLU A 126 -10.57 23.42 -8.41
C GLU A 126 -10.03 22.80 -7.11
N ARG A 127 -10.38 21.54 -6.83
CA ARG A 127 -9.85 20.82 -5.67
C ARG A 127 -8.36 20.53 -5.83
N ALA A 128 -7.90 20.11 -7.01
CA ALA A 128 -6.48 19.92 -7.28
C ALA A 128 -5.70 21.22 -7.10
N ASP A 129 -6.21 22.34 -7.59
CA ASP A 129 -5.55 23.64 -7.48
C ASP A 129 -5.45 24.14 -6.04
N LYS A 130 -6.48 23.92 -5.23
CA LYS A 130 -6.41 24.16 -3.78
C LYS A 130 -5.33 23.28 -3.11
N LEU A 131 -5.22 22.02 -3.51
CA LEU A 131 -4.23 21.10 -2.95
C LEU A 131 -2.79 21.44 -3.35
N LYS A 132 -2.56 22.07 -4.51
CA LYS A 132 -1.23 22.53 -4.96
C LYS A 132 -0.56 23.53 -4.01
N GLN A 133 -1.31 24.14 -3.10
CA GLN A 133 -0.75 25.03 -2.08
C GLN A 133 -0.01 24.29 -0.95
N MET A 134 -0.30 23.00 -0.74
CA MET A 134 0.29 22.21 0.36
C MET A 134 1.73 21.75 0.10
N PRO A 135 2.11 21.20 -1.07
CA PRO A 135 3.48 20.73 -1.32
C PRO A 135 4.57 21.76 -1.01
N PRO A 136 4.47 23.04 -1.42
CA PRO A 136 5.50 24.03 -1.10
C PRO A 136 5.66 24.26 0.41
N GLN A 137 4.57 24.25 1.17
CA GLN A 137 4.61 24.39 2.62
C GLN A 137 5.34 23.21 3.27
N ILE A 138 5.02 21.98 2.85
CA ILE A 138 5.67 20.77 3.37
C ILE A 138 7.16 20.75 3.00
N GLN A 139 7.52 21.15 1.78
CA GLN A 139 8.92 21.26 1.35
C GLN A 139 9.71 22.27 2.20
N ASN A 140 9.11 23.41 2.52
CA ASN A 140 9.72 24.40 3.42
C ASN A 140 9.94 23.85 4.84
N GLU A 141 8.94 23.16 5.39
CA GLU A 141 9.07 22.50 6.69
C GLU A 141 10.18 21.43 6.68
N MET A 142 10.28 20.64 5.60
CA MET A 142 11.35 19.66 5.43
C MET A 142 12.74 20.30 5.36
N ALA A 143 12.87 21.42 4.64
CA ALA A 143 14.12 22.18 4.58
C ALA A 143 14.50 22.73 5.97
N MET A 144 13.51 23.21 6.73
CA MET A 144 13.72 23.66 8.12
C MET A 144 14.14 22.50 9.03
N LEU A 145 13.51 21.33 8.92
CA LEU A 145 13.90 20.14 9.68
C LEU A 145 15.34 19.72 9.38
N LYS A 146 15.76 19.74 8.10
CA LYS A 146 17.15 19.49 7.69
C LYS A 146 18.09 20.52 8.33
N LYS A 147 17.78 21.82 8.20
CA LYS A 147 18.62 22.91 8.71
C LYS A 147 18.82 22.86 10.24
N HIS A 148 17.78 22.49 10.99
CA HIS A 148 17.84 22.43 12.46
C HIS A 148 18.27 21.06 12.98
N SER A 149 18.49 20.09 12.09
CA SER A 149 18.90 18.77 12.52
C SER A 149 20.36 18.78 12.96
N LYS A 150 20.62 18.17 14.11
CA LYS A 150 21.99 17.89 14.57
C LYS A 150 22.28 16.42 14.36
N HIS A 151 23.52 16.12 13.98
CA HIS A 151 23.98 14.75 13.92
C HIS A 151 24.39 14.29 15.33
N ASN A 152 23.82 13.18 15.79
CA ASN A 152 24.20 12.45 16.98
C ASN A 152 24.39 10.96 16.60
N PRO A 153 25.62 10.42 16.65
CA PRO A 153 25.89 9.02 16.33
C PRO A 153 25.06 8.02 17.17
N GLU A 154 24.71 8.35 18.41
CA GLU A 154 23.89 7.47 19.27
C GLU A 154 22.46 7.25 18.72
N LEU A 155 21.98 8.19 17.89
CA LEU A 155 20.66 8.06 17.25
C LEU A 155 20.71 7.16 16.01
N GLU A 156 21.89 6.89 15.45
CA GLU A 156 22.02 6.12 14.21
C GLU A 156 21.52 4.70 14.39
N ASP A 157 22.03 4.00 15.40
CA ASP A 157 21.58 2.64 15.72
C ASP A 157 20.10 2.62 16.10
N THR A 158 19.66 3.57 16.92
CA THR A 158 18.27 3.67 17.36
C THR A 158 17.32 3.78 16.16
N HIS A 159 17.54 4.76 15.27
CA HIS A 159 16.68 4.96 14.11
C HIS A 159 16.82 3.83 13.08
N TYR A 160 18.00 3.25 12.92
CA TYR A 160 18.20 2.07 12.07
C TYR A 160 17.39 0.87 12.57
N PHE A 161 17.45 0.55 13.86
CA PHE A 161 16.68 -0.55 14.44
C PHE A 161 15.17 -0.29 14.39
N GLU A 162 14.72 0.96 14.58
CA GLU A 162 13.32 1.33 14.37
C GLU A 162 12.85 1.07 12.93
N ASP A 163 13.65 1.44 11.93
CA ASP A 163 13.37 1.17 10.51
C ASP A 163 13.26 -0.35 10.25
N GLN A 164 14.23 -1.13 10.68
CA GLN A 164 14.22 -2.58 10.50
C GLN A 164 13.03 -3.25 11.18
N ARG A 165 12.70 -2.84 12.41
CA ARG A 165 11.53 -3.34 13.13
C ARG A 165 10.23 -3.04 12.38
N LYS A 166 10.12 -1.85 11.79
CA LYS A 166 8.93 -1.44 11.04
C LYS A 166 8.80 -2.18 9.71
N ARG A 167 9.89 -2.38 8.97
CA ARG A 167 9.92 -3.20 7.74
C ARG A 167 9.49 -4.63 8.01
N ARG A 168 10.10 -5.27 9.01
CA ARG A 168 9.74 -6.63 9.41
C ARG A 168 8.27 -6.76 9.78
N LYS A 169 7.71 -5.77 10.50
CA LYS A 169 6.29 -5.76 10.82
C LYS A 169 5.39 -5.72 9.58
N TYR A 170 5.75 -4.92 8.56
CA TYR A 170 5.00 -4.93 7.30
C TYR A 170 5.04 -6.30 6.64
N ASP A 171 6.22 -6.94 6.57
CA ASP A 171 6.38 -8.25 5.95
C ASP A 171 5.59 -9.35 6.68
N GLU A 172 5.62 -9.34 8.02
CA GLU A 172 4.84 -10.24 8.88
C GLU A 172 3.33 -10.04 8.68
N ASP A 173 2.86 -8.79 8.65
CA ASP A 173 1.44 -8.48 8.47
C ASP A 173 0.97 -8.86 7.05
N ILE A 174 1.78 -8.59 6.00
CA ILE A 174 1.50 -9.01 4.63
C ILE A 174 1.40 -10.53 4.53
N THR A 175 2.36 -11.25 5.12
CA THR A 175 2.37 -12.72 5.13
C THR A 175 1.12 -13.26 5.81
N ARG A 176 0.77 -12.73 6.99
CA ARG A 176 -0.44 -13.13 7.72
C ARG A 176 -1.71 -12.95 6.91
N HIS A 177 -1.85 -11.84 6.18
CA HIS A 177 -3.01 -11.61 5.32
C HIS A 177 -2.98 -12.48 4.05
N SER A 178 -1.80 -12.79 3.52
CA SER A 178 -1.63 -13.74 2.41
C SER A 178 -2.12 -15.14 2.80
N ASP A 179 -1.68 -15.65 3.95
CA ASP A 179 -2.08 -16.97 4.47
C ASP A 179 -3.59 -17.06 4.69
N ARG A 180 -4.21 -16.00 5.25
CA ARG A 180 -5.66 -15.91 5.41
C ARG A 180 -6.39 -15.92 4.07
N SER A 181 -5.90 -15.16 3.10
CA SER A 181 -6.49 -15.13 1.75
C SER A 181 -6.40 -16.49 1.07
N LEU A 182 -5.25 -17.18 1.19
CA LEU A 182 -5.04 -18.51 0.60
C LEU A 182 -5.92 -19.56 1.26
N LYS A 183 -6.01 -19.56 2.60
CA LYS A 183 -6.90 -20.46 3.34
C LYS A 183 -8.36 -20.32 2.90
N ASN A 184 -8.84 -19.08 2.78
CA ASN A 184 -10.21 -18.83 2.36
C ASN A 184 -10.43 -19.13 0.87
N ALA A 185 -9.43 -18.90 0.01
CA ALA A 185 -9.50 -19.33 -1.38
C ALA A 185 -9.59 -20.86 -1.51
N GLY A 186 -8.79 -21.61 -0.74
CA GLY A 186 -8.85 -23.08 -0.68
C GLY A 186 -10.24 -23.58 -0.26
N TYR A 187 -10.79 -23.00 0.81
CA TYR A 187 -12.17 -23.31 1.23
C TYR A 187 -13.20 -23.11 0.11
N LEU A 188 -13.11 -21.99 -0.62
CA LEU A 188 -14.02 -21.69 -1.73
C LEU A 188 -13.87 -22.66 -2.90
N LEU A 189 -12.65 -23.17 -3.17
CA LEU A 189 -12.40 -24.14 -4.24
C LEU A 189 -12.91 -25.53 -3.85
N ASP A 190 -12.61 -26.00 -2.64
CA ASP A 190 -13.03 -27.32 -2.14
C ASP A 190 -14.55 -27.46 -2.08
N HIS A 191 -15.24 -26.36 -1.74
CA HIS A 191 -16.70 -26.31 -1.61
C HIS A 191 -17.37 -25.81 -2.90
N ASN A 192 -16.70 -25.88 -4.04
CA ASN A 192 -17.27 -25.56 -5.34
C ASN A 192 -17.00 -26.65 -6.40
N GLN A 193 -16.41 -27.79 -5.99
CA GLN A 193 -16.30 -28.98 -6.83
C GLN A 193 -17.67 -29.67 -6.94
N PRO A 194 -18.14 -30.04 -8.15
CA PRO A 194 -19.32 -30.89 -8.28
C PRO A 194 -19.01 -32.24 -7.65
N TYR A 195 -19.86 -32.69 -6.71
CA TYR A 195 -19.87 -34.10 -6.31
C TYR A 195 -20.21 -34.92 -7.56
N HIS A 196 -19.23 -35.67 -8.06
CA HIS A 196 -19.44 -36.71 -9.07
C HIS A 196 -20.07 -37.95 -8.44
#